data_AF-A0AAD4I3M1-F1
#
_entry.id   AF-A0AAD4I3M1-F1
#
_cell.length_a   1.000
_cell.length_b   1.000
_cell.length_c   1.000
_cell.angle_alpha   90.00
_cell.angle_beta   90.00
_cell.angle_gamma   90.00
#
_symmetry.space_group_name_H-M   'P 1'
#
loop_
_entity.id
_entity.type
_entity.pdbx_description
1 polymer ?
#
loop_
_entity_poly.entity_id
_entity_poly.type
_entity_poly.pdbx_seq_one_letter_code
_entity_poly.pdbx_strand_id
1 'polypeptide(L)'
;MKWGVLFDQNGLPTKRWEQVIRGLGNYLMDEFMPQKTLVITPGKLAAFYSHHKLDLEVFSFTDIFRNRQDVSPTKLAELYQQLACEYYLVPADSKARPTVPGLTLTGWARWMTLAMRAYPNEEAQRLAKAVSALPINADSPLDGKPERLPKQLSRRLLPEKADRQARMLFDAALKGHLEATRPASPTTNPTPTPTSQSAPSSRPQSPRSRYRPAGLPSPPASQAGDDRDDHHPHPNSRRRSSYREHSGSARTYEPTHNTPPPRQHARDAGGPRRTAVQPRLLPRLRRPGGRARCRRRTTAHRVWWGR
;
A
#
# COMPACT_ATOMS: atom_id res chain seq x y z
N MET A 1 1.37 -17.25 -28.77
CA MET A 1 2.48 -16.94 -27.84
C MET A 1 1.93 -16.81 -26.42
N LYS A 2 2.62 -17.30 -25.39
CA LYS A 2 2.15 -17.24 -23.98
C LYS A 2 1.81 -15.84 -23.47
N TRP A 3 2.46 -14.80 -24.00
CA TRP A 3 2.11 -13.43 -23.64
C TRP A 3 0.70 -13.01 -24.07
N GLY A 4 0.20 -13.54 -25.19
CA GLY A 4 -1.02 -13.05 -25.82
C GLY A 4 -0.87 -11.61 -26.35
N VAL A 5 -2.01 -10.99 -26.65
CA VAL A 5 -2.09 -9.59 -27.08
C VAL A 5 -2.25 -8.72 -25.83
N LEU A 6 -1.24 -7.91 -25.49
CA LEU A 6 -1.28 -7.07 -24.28
C LEU A 6 -1.98 -5.73 -24.54
N PHE A 7 -1.76 -5.14 -25.71
CA PHE A 7 -2.42 -3.92 -26.15
C PHE A 7 -3.06 -4.15 -27.51
N ASP A 8 -4.21 -3.54 -27.74
CA ASP A 8 -4.88 -3.57 -29.03
C ASP A 8 -4.21 -2.62 -30.06
N GLN A 9 -4.76 -2.57 -31.26
CA GLN A 9 -4.26 -1.71 -32.35
C GLN A 9 -4.40 -0.22 -32.03
N ASN A 10 -5.28 0.14 -31.09
CA ASN A 10 -5.51 1.52 -30.65
C ASN A 10 -4.60 1.90 -29.47
N GLY A 11 -3.74 0.99 -29.00
CA GLY A 11 -2.90 1.20 -27.83
C GLY A 11 -3.66 1.14 -26.50
N LEU A 12 -4.85 0.53 -26.47
CA LEU A 12 -5.62 0.30 -25.26
C LEU A 12 -5.21 -1.03 -24.61
N PRO A 13 -5.18 -1.10 -23.27
CA PRO A 13 -4.86 -2.34 -22.56
C PRO A 13 -5.92 -3.41 -22.83
N THR A 14 -5.50 -4.65 -23.04
CA THR A 14 -6.42 -5.78 -23.11
C THR A 14 -6.61 -6.42 -21.73
N LYS A 15 -7.61 -7.30 -21.61
CA LYS A 15 -7.76 -8.18 -20.44
C LYS A 15 -6.49 -8.98 -20.14
N ARG A 16 -5.72 -9.35 -21.17
CA ARG A 16 -4.48 -10.11 -21.00
C ARG A 16 -3.38 -9.27 -20.34
N TRP A 17 -3.27 -7.99 -20.68
CA TRP A 17 -2.39 -7.07 -19.98
C TRP A 17 -2.74 -6.99 -18.49
N GLU A 18 -4.03 -6.85 -18.18
CA GLU A 18 -4.47 -6.82 -16.77
C GLU A 18 -4.10 -8.10 -16.01
N GLN A 19 -4.27 -9.28 -16.61
CA GLN A 19 -3.84 -10.55 -16.01
C GLN A 19 -2.34 -10.59 -15.73
N VAL A 20 -1.51 -10.13 -16.68
CA VAL A 20 -0.05 -10.07 -16.52
C VAL A 20 0.35 -9.13 -15.38
N ILE A 21 -0.24 -7.94 -15.34
CA ILE A 21 0.07 -6.95 -14.31
C ILE A 21 -0.47 -7.35 -12.92
N ARG A 22 -1.64 -8.01 -12.87
CA ARG A 22 -2.14 -8.64 -11.65
C ARG A 22 -1.18 -9.72 -11.14
N GLY A 23 -0.65 -10.54 -12.04
CA GLY A 23 0.38 -11.52 -11.74
C GLY A 23 1.64 -10.91 -11.11
N LEU A 24 2.12 -9.80 -11.69
CA LEU A 24 3.22 -9.02 -11.11
C LEU A 24 2.85 -8.45 -9.74
N GLY A 25 1.65 -7.91 -9.59
CA GLY A 25 1.14 -7.39 -8.32
C GLY A 25 1.05 -8.44 -7.22
N ASN A 26 0.57 -9.65 -7.56
CA ASN A 26 0.54 -10.79 -6.65
C ASN A 26 1.94 -11.13 -6.14
N TYR A 27 2.93 -11.17 -7.04
CA TYR A 27 4.32 -11.40 -6.64
C TYR A 27 4.82 -10.35 -5.64
N LEU A 28 4.50 -9.06 -5.85
CA LEU A 28 4.85 -8.00 -4.88
C LEU A 28 4.14 -8.21 -3.54
N MET A 29 2.88 -8.61 -3.53
CA MET A 29 2.14 -8.86 -2.28
C MET A 29 2.68 -10.06 -1.52
N ASP A 30 3.11 -11.10 -2.22
CA ASP A 30 3.57 -12.36 -1.65
C ASP A 30 5.02 -12.33 -1.18
N GLU A 31 5.92 -11.74 -1.97
CA GLU A 31 7.37 -11.89 -1.76
C GLU A 31 8.03 -10.68 -1.10
N PHE A 32 7.54 -9.47 -1.37
CA PHE A 32 8.11 -8.25 -0.78
C PHE A 32 7.63 -8.08 0.65
N MET A 33 8.51 -7.65 1.55
CA MET A 33 8.15 -7.39 2.94
C MET A 33 7.27 -6.13 3.07
N PRO A 34 6.26 -6.14 3.95
CA PRO A 34 5.73 -7.32 4.67
C PRO A 34 5.02 -8.28 3.70
N GLN A 35 5.24 -9.59 3.84
CA GLN A 35 4.67 -10.60 2.94
C GLN A 35 3.18 -10.84 3.22
N LYS A 36 2.48 -11.41 2.22
CA LYS A 36 1.06 -11.80 2.29
C LYS A 36 0.13 -10.63 2.64
N THR A 37 0.39 -9.47 2.03
CA THR A 37 -0.46 -8.29 2.19
C THR A 37 -1.66 -8.34 1.24
N LEU A 38 -2.74 -7.64 1.60
CA LEU A 38 -3.92 -7.47 0.75
C LEU A 38 -3.77 -6.37 -0.32
N VAL A 39 -2.77 -5.50 -0.13
CA VAL A 39 -2.48 -4.36 -1.00
C VAL A 39 -0.98 -4.22 -1.22
N ILE A 40 -0.62 -3.50 -2.27
CA ILE A 40 0.76 -3.11 -2.57
C ILE A 40 1.01 -1.76 -1.90
N THR A 41 1.72 -1.79 -0.78
CA THR A 41 2.01 -0.59 0.02
C THR A 41 3.05 0.31 -0.67
N PRO A 42 3.14 1.60 -0.28
CA PRO A 42 4.14 2.52 -0.86
C PRO A 42 5.57 1.99 -0.68
N GLY A 43 5.87 1.35 0.46
CA GLY A 43 7.17 0.71 0.68
C GLY A 43 7.50 -0.37 -0.35
N LYS A 44 6.51 -1.19 -0.75
CA LYS A 44 6.67 -2.20 -1.81
C LYS A 44 6.89 -1.57 -3.18
N LEU A 45 6.17 -0.49 -3.50
CA LEU A 45 6.36 0.26 -4.74
C LEU A 45 7.74 0.90 -4.79
N ALA A 46 8.17 1.58 -3.73
CA ALA A 46 9.51 2.16 -3.63
C ALA A 46 10.60 1.10 -3.83
N ALA A 47 10.43 -0.08 -3.23
CA ALA A 47 11.33 -1.20 -3.42
C ALA A 47 11.29 -1.71 -4.88
N PHE A 48 10.13 -1.95 -5.47
CA PHE A 48 9.99 -2.38 -6.86
C PHE A 48 10.72 -1.42 -7.82
N TYR A 49 10.45 -0.12 -7.70
CA TYR A 49 11.07 0.89 -8.55
C TYR A 49 12.58 1.02 -8.32
N SER A 50 13.05 0.82 -7.08
CA SER A 50 14.49 0.80 -6.78
C SER A 50 15.22 -0.39 -7.43
N HIS A 51 14.64 -1.59 -7.36
CA HIS A 51 15.22 -2.80 -7.97
C HIS A 51 15.19 -2.78 -9.51
N HIS A 52 14.23 -2.07 -10.09
CA HIS A 52 14.04 -1.96 -11.53
C HIS A 52 14.26 -0.53 -12.02
N LYS A 53 15.22 0.17 -11.42
CA LYS A 53 15.56 1.55 -11.80
C LYS A 53 16.07 1.64 -13.23
N LEU A 54 15.71 2.72 -13.93
CA LEU A 54 16.24 3.07 -15.24
C LEU A 54 17.25 4.21 -15.12
N ASP A 55 18.15 4.30 -16.10
CA ASP A 55 19.15 5.37 -16.14
C ASP A 55 18.51 6.72 -16.48
N LEU A 56 17.45 6.67 -17.29
CA LEU A 56 16.65 7.83 -17.71
C LEU A 56 15.23 7.65 -17.19
N GLU A 57 14.91 8.31 -16.09
CA GLU A 57 13.55 8.38 -15.54
C GLU A 57 13.12 9.84 -15.47
N VAL A 58 11.95 10.16 -16.04
CA VAL A 58 11.38 11.52 -15.95
C VAL A 58 11.00 11.87 -14.51
N PHE A 59 10.50 10.87 -13.78
CA PHE A 59 10.13 10.97 -12.38
C PHE A 59 10.83 9.88 -11.58
N SER A 60 11.40 10.27 -10.43
CA SER A 60 11.98 9.31 -9.49
C SER A 60 10.85 8.61 -8.71
N PHE A 61 10.34 7.50 -9.23
CA PHE A 61 9.26 6.75 -8.59
C PHE A 61 9.67 6.24 -7.20
N THR A 62 10.94 5.89 -7.01
CA THR A 62 11.45 5.53 -5.69
C THR A 62 11.27 6.66 -4.69
N ASP A 63 11.48 7.93 -5.08
CA ASP A 63 11.29 9.09 -4.20
C ASP A 63 9.81 9.41 -3.97
N ILE A 64 8.96 9.26 -4.99
CA ILE A 64 7.50 9.43 -4.88
C ILE A 64 6.91 8.47 -3.85
N PHE A 65 7.33 7.21 -3.86
CA PHE A 65 6.78 6.19 -2.97
C PHE A 65 7.56 6.01 -1.67
N ARG A 66 8.67 6.73 -1.49
CA ARG A 66 9.49 6.62 -0.28
C ARG A 66 8.65 7.06 0.92
N ASN A 67 8.64 6.22 1.96
CA ASN A 67 8.03 6.60 3.22
C ASN A 67 8.82 7.76 3.85
N ARG A 68 8.26 8.96 3.78
CA ARG A 68 8.82 10.21 4.31
C ARG A 68 8.01 10.64 5.52
N GLN A 69 8.68 10.79 6.66
CA GLN A 69 8.02 11.20 7.91
C GLN A 69 7.46 12.63 7.84
N ASP A 70 8.06 13.47 6.99
CA ASP A 70 7.68 14.86 6.78
C ASP A 70 6.56 15.04 5.74
N VAL A 71 6.10 13.95 5.12
CA VAL A 71 5.03 13.98 4.11
C VAL A 71 3.81 13.21 4.64
N SER A 72 2.65 13.88 4.67
CA SER A 72 1.40 13.22 5.06
C SER A 72 1.03 12.10 4.06
N PRO A 73 0.67 10.89 4.54
CA PRO A 73 0.17 9.80 3.69
C PRO A 73 -1.02 10.20 2.81
N THR A 74 -1.81 11.20 3.24
CA THR A 74 -2.93 11.74 2.46
C THR A 74 -2.49 12.28 1.10
N LYS A 75 -1.27 12.82 0.95
CA LYS A 75 -0.76 13.32 -0.33
C LYS A 75 -0.57 12.24 -1.38
N LEU A 76 -0.25 11.03 -0.94
CA LEU A 76 -0.19 9.88 -1.84
C LEU A 76 -1.60 9.34 -2.16
N ALA A 77 -2.53 9.41 -1.22
CA ALA A 77 -3.93 9.06 -1.48
C ALA A 77 -4.57 10.01 -2.50
N GLU A 78 -4.32 11.32 -2.40
CA GLU A 78 -4.74 12.34 -3.39
C GLU A 78 -4.18 12.01 -4.79
N LEU A 79 -2.91 11.61 -4.89
CA LEU A 79 -2.31 11.17 -6.16
C LEU A 79 -3.04 9.96 -6.76
N TYR A 80 -3.34 8.94 -5.94
CA TYR A 80 -4.11 7.79 -6.42
C TYR A 80 -5.52 8.16 -6.87
N GLN A 81 -6.20 9.07 -6.16
CA GLN A 81 -7.51 9.57 -6.57
C GLN A 81 -7.46 10.30 -7.92
N GLN A 82 -6.47 11.18 -8.12
CA GLN A 82 -6.29 11.90 -9.39
C GLN A 82 -6.07 10.97 -10.58
N LEU A 83 -5.40 9.83 -10.36
CA LEU A 83 -5.15 8.82 -11.39
C LEU A 83 -6.25 7.76 -11.49
N ALA A 84 -7.29 7.86 -10.65
CA ALA A 84 -8.35 6.87 -10.48
C ALA A 84 -7.79 5.46 -10.16
N CYS A 85 -6.72 5.38 -9.38
CA CYS A 85 -6.17 4.13 -8.87
C CYS A 85 -6.94 3.71 -7.62
N GLU A 86 -7.48 2.50 -7.62
CA GLU A 86 -8.12 1.91 -6.43
C GLU A 86 -7.08 1.61 -5.34
N TYR A 87 -7.36 2.04 -4.12
CA TYR A 87 -6.48 1.82 -2.97
C TYR A 87 -7.30 1.61 -1.70
N TYR A 88 -6.69 0.92 -0.74
CA TYR A 88 -7.19 0.86 0.63
C TYR A 88 -6.20 1.53 1.58
N LEU A 89 -6.73 2.07 2.68
CA LEU A 89 -5.89 2.53 3.77
C LEU A 89 -5.55 1.35 4.66
N VAL A 90 -4.25 1.16 4.90
CA VAL A 90 -3.73 0.15 5.83
C VAL A 90 -3.03 0.83 7.00
N PRO A 91 -2.99 0.17 8.17
CA PRO A 91 -2.28 0.72 9.31
C PRO A 91 -0.77 0.61 9.09
N ALA A 92 -0.02 1.64 9.51
CA ALA A 92 1.44 1.63 9.44
C ALA A 92 2.04 0.55 10.36
N ASP A 93 1.40 0.35 11.51
CA ASP A 93 1.73 -0.64 12.54
C ASP A 93 0.46 -1.35 13.01
N SER A 94 0.57 -2.54 13.60
CA SER A 94 -0.57 -3.38 13.99
C SER A 94 -1.63 -2.71 14.89
N LYS A 95 -1.25 -1.65 15.62
CA LYS A 95 -2.14 -0.89 16.53
C LYS A 95 -2.51 0.50 15.99
N ALA A 96 -1.92 0.92 14.88
CA ALA A 96 -2.12 2.25 14.34
C ALA A 96 -3.46 2.35 13.61
N ARG A 97 -4.01 3.56 13.54
CA ARG A 97 -5.16 3.84 12.66
C ARG A 97 -4.74 3.64 11.19
N PRO A 98 -5.58 3.01 10.34
CA PRO A 98 -5.30 2.91 8.91
C PRO A 98 -5.17 4.27 8.25
N THR A 99 -3.99 4.54 7.71
CA THR A 99 -3.64 5.86 7.11
C THR A 99 -2.76 5.74 5.87
N VAL A 100 -2.06 4.61 5.69
CA VAL A 100 -1.13 4.41 4.58
C VAL A 100 -1.91 3.93 3.36
N PRO A 101 -1.90 4.65 2.22
CA PRO A 101 -2.62 4.21 1.02
C PRO A 101 -1.83 3.12 0.30
N GLY A 102 -2.39 1.90 0.26
CA GLY A 102 -1.85 0.78 -0.52
C GLY A 102 -2.73 0.48 -1.72
N LEU A 103 -2.12 0.30 -2.90
CA LEU A 103 -2.85 -0.02 -4.12
C LEU A 103 -3.43 -1.42 -4.06
N THR A 104 -4.69 -1.57 -4.45
CA THR A 104 -5.23 -2.90 -4.74
C THR A 104 -4.62 -3.42 -6.05
N LEU A 105 -4.83 -4.70 -6.38
CA LEU A 105 -4.43 -5.22 -7.69
C LEU A 105 -5.07 -4.45 -8.86
N THR A 106 -6.31 -3.98 -8.68
CA THR A 106 -7.01 -3.15 -9.66
C THR A 106 -6.35 -1.78 -9.81
N GLY A 107 -6.05 -1.11 -8.68
CA GLY A 107 -5.35 0.18 -8.70
C GLY A 107 -3.93 0.08 -9.25
N TRP A 108 -3.24 -1.01 -8.95
CA TRP A 108 -1.92 -1.32 -9.51
C TRP A 108 -1.96 -1.53 -11.02
N ALA A 109 -2.93 -2.30 -11.53
CA ALA A 109 -3.14 -2.45 -12.97
C ALA A 109 -3.40 -1.10 -13.63
N ARG A 110 -4.23 -0.24 -13.03
CA ARG A 110 -4.49 1.12 -13.49
C ARG A 110 -3.22 1.97 -13.53
N TRP A 111 -2.45 1.97 -12.44
CA TRP A 111 -1.18 2.70 -12.32
C TRP A 111 -0.20 2.30 -13.43
N MET A 112 0.06 1.00 -13.58
CA MET A 112 0.99 0.48 -14.59
C MET A 112 0.50 0.74 -16.01
N THR A 113 -0.80 0.70 -16.24
CA THR A 113 -1.39 1.05 -17.55
C THR A 113 -1.15 2.51 -17.90
N LEU A 114 -1.37 3.42 -16.96
CA LEU A 114 -1.14 4.85 -17.16
C LEU A 114 0.33 5.14 -17.39
N ALA A 115 1.22 4.55 -16.58
CA ALA A 115 2.67 4.68 -16.75
C ALA A 115 3.11 4.16 -18.12
N MET A 116 2.68 2.96 -18.52
CA MET A 116 3.01 2.36 -19.82
C MET A 116 2.51 3.20 -20.99
N ARG A 117 1.31 3.77 -20.90
CA ARG A 117 0.76 4.62 -21.97
C ARG A 117 1.43 5.99 -22.02
N ALA A 118 1.81 6.55 -20.88
CA ALA A 118 2.50 7.84 -20.80
C ALA A 118 3.97 7.73 -21.26
N TYR A 119 4.67 6.66 -20.87
CA TYR A 119 6.11 6.46 -21.06
C TYR A 119 6.41 5.04 -21.58
N PRO A 120 5.97 4.69 -22.79
CA PRO A 120 6.00 3.31 -23.27
C PRO A 120 7.39 2.74 -23.46
N ASN A 121 8.40 3.58 -23.76
CA ASN A 121 9.76 3.08 -23.97
C ASN A 121 10.43 2.76 -22.65
N GLU A 122 10.34 3.67 -21.70
CA GLU A 122 10.88 3.56 -20.36
C GLU A 122 10.20 2.40 -19.62
N GLU A 123 8.87 2.37 -19.59
CA GLU A 123 8.13 1.35 -18.85
C GLU A 123 8.19 -0.03 -19.53
N ALA A 124 8.38 -0.11 -20.86
CA ALA A 124 8.71 -1.37 -21.52
C ALA A 124 10.05 -1.94 -21.03
N GLN A 125 11.08 -1.09 -20.90
CA GLN A 125 12.38 -1.51 -20.38
C GLN A 125 12.29 -1.94 -18.93
N ARG A 126 11.56 -1.17 -18.09
CA ARG A 126 11.33 -1.52 -16.68
C ARG A 126 10.62 -2.85 -16.55
N LEU A 127 9.54 -3.05 -17.31
CA LEU A 127 8.76 -4.28 -17.28
C LEU A 127 9.60 -5.46 -17.78
N ALA A 128 10.37 -5.29 -18.86
CA ALA A 128 11.31 -6.32 -19.35
C ALA A 128 12.34 -6.72 -18.28
N LYS A 129 12.93 -5.75 -17.57
CA LYS A 129 13.81 -5.99 -16.42
C LYS A 129 13.08 -6.80 -15.34
N ALA A 130 11.88 -6.37 -14.94
CA ALA A 130 11.09 -7.04 -13.92
C ALA A 130 10.76 -8.49 -14.28
N VAL A 131 10.22 -8.76 -15.47
CA VAL A 131 9.83 -10.14 -15.88
C VAL A 131 11.03 -11.07 -16.09
N SER A 132 12.21 -10.51 -16.42
CA SER A 132 13.43 -11.29 -16.54
C SER A 132 13.97 -11.77 -15.18
N ALA A 133 13.80 -10.94 -14.15
CA ALA A 133 14.30 -11.17 -12.80
C ALA A 133 13.31 -11.98 -11.95
N LEU A 134 12.00 -11.73 -12.10
CA LEU A 134 10.97 -12.23 -11.21
C LEU A 134 10.21 -13.42 -11.83
N PRO A 135 9.88 -14.47 -11.05
CA PRO A 135 9.08 -15.59 -11.53
C PRO A 135 7.58 -15.23 -11.56
N ILE A 136 7.16 -14.43 -12.53
CA ILE A 136 5.77 -13.95 -12.64
C ILE A 136 4.84 -15.06 -13.17
N ASN A 137 3.74 -15.28 -12.45
CA ASN A 137 2.63 -16.12 -12.88
C ASN A 137 1.43 -15.23 -13.20
N ALA A 138 0.69 -15.53 -14.27
CA ALA A 138 -0.54 -14.83 -14.64
C ALA A 138 -1.63 -15.83 -15.00
N ASP A 139 -2.89 -15.43 -14.85
CA ASP A 139 -4.02 -16.30 -15.14
C ASP A 139 -4.05 -16.64 -16.64
N SER A 140 -4.04 -17.92 -16.97
CA SER A 140 -4.10 -18.41 -18.35
C SER A 140 -5.44 -18.02 -18.99
N PRO A 141 -5.46 -17.57 -20.27
CA PRO A 141 -6.69 -17.20 -20.95
C PRO A 141 -7.60 -18.39 -21.24
N LEU A 142 -7.05 -19.61 -21.26
CA LEU A 142 -7.75 -20.82 -21.71
C LEU A 142 -8.49 -21.53 -20.57
N ASP A 143 -7.83 -21.69 -19.43
CA ASP A 143 -8.31 -22.49 -18.29
C ASP A 143 -8.36 -21.70 -16.97
N GLY A 144 -7.96 -20.42 -16.98
CA GLY A 144 -7.95 -19.55 -15.80
C GLY A 144 -6.92 -19.94 -14.74
N LYS A 145 -6.11 -20.97 -14.98
CA LYS A 145 -5.09 -21.43 -14.03
C LYS A 145 -3.86 -20.52 -14.10
N PRO A 146 -3.15 -20.28 -12.98
CA PRO A 146 -1.92 -19.53 -13.02
C PRO A 146 -0.88 -20.24 -13.90
N GLU A 147 -0.41 -19.56 -14.93
CA GLU A 147 0.69 -20.01 -15.77
C GLU A 147 1.91 -19.11 -15.60
N ARG A 148 3.09 -19.73 -15.66
CA ARG A 148 4.34 -18.97 -15.60
C ARG A 148 4.62 -18.28 -16.92
N LEU A 149 4.81 -16.96 -16.85
CA LEU A 149 5.13 -16.14 -18.02
C LEU A 149 6.58 -16.37 -18.48
N PRO A 150 6.86 -16.21 -19.79
CA PRO A 150 8.23 -16.20 -20.28
C PRO A 150 9.08 -15.13 -19.59
N LYS A 151 10.39 -15.34 -19.48
CA LYS A 151 11.33 -14.34 -18.92
C LYS A 151 11.66 -13.19 -19.87
N GLN A 152 11.26 -13.29 -21.13
CA GLN A 152 11.54 -12.31 -22.17
C GLN A 152 10.23 -11.74 -22.71
N LEU A 153 10.08 -10.42 -22.59
CA LEU A 153 8.97 -9.65 -23.13
C LEU A 153 9.45 -8.89 -24.37
N SER A 154 8.78 -9.09 -25.51
CA SER A 154 9.08 -8.37 -26.74
C SER A 154 8.50 -6.96 -26.69
N ARG A 155 9.30 -5.95 -27.06
CA ARG A 155 8.87 -4.54 -27.15
C ARG A 155 7.66 -4.34 -28.06
N ARG A 156 7.49 -5.18 -29.08
CA ARG A 156 6.39 -5.11 -30.05
C ARG A 156 5.01 -5.44 -29.45
N LEU A 157 4.98 -6.04 -28.26
CA LEU A 157 3.74 -6.35 -27.55
C LEU A 157 3.20 -5.15 -26.75
N LEU A 158 3.96 -4.05 -26.68
CA LEU A 158 3.64 -2.85 -25.90
C LEU A 158 3.46 -1.65 -26.84
N PRO A 159 2.73 -0.60 -26.43
CA PRO A 159 2.46 0.56 -27.27
C PRO A 159 3.74 1.18 -27.81
N GLU A 160 3.82 1.49 -29.10
CA GLU A 160 5.04 2.08 -29.67
C GLU A 160 5.18 3.55 -29.28
N LYS A 161 4.07 4.30 -29.37
CA LYS A 161 4.01 5.74 -29.13
C LYS A 161 3.26 6.03 -27.84
N ALA A 162 3.65 7.13 -27.20
CA ALA A 162 2.97 7.60 -26.00
C ALA A 162 1.58 8.13 -26.34
N ASP A 163 0.64 7.84 -25.46
CA ASP A 163 -0.70 8.42 -25.49
C ASP A 163 -0.65 9.81 -24.86
N ARG A 164 -1.04 10.84 -25.63
CA ARG A 164 -0.90 12.24 -25.23
C ARG A 164 -1.76 12.56 -24.01
N GLN A 165 -2.99 12.07 -23.96
CA GLN A 165 -3.93 12.30 -22.87
C GLN A 165 -3.45 11.60 -21.59
N ALA A 166 -3.02 10.35 -21.68
CA ALA A 166 -2.46 9.61 -20.56
C ALA A 166 -1.20 10.31 -20.03
N ARG A 167 -0.31 10.76 -20.91
CA ARG A 167 0.89 11.52 -20.51
C ARG A 167 0.53 12.82 -19.80
N MET A 168 -0.38 13.61 -20.35
CA MET A 168 -0.83 14.85 -19.71
C MET A 168 -1.40 14.62 -18.31
N LEU A 169 -2.30 13.64 -18.17
CA LEU A 169 -2.91 13.28 -16.88
C LEU A 169 -1.84 12.82 -15.88
N PHE A 170 -0.96 11.92 -16.31
CA PHE A 170 0.06 11.32 -15.46
C PHE A 170 1.10 12.35 -15.01
N ASP A 171 1.57 13.20 -15.93
CA ASP A 171 2.52 14.27 -15.63
C ASP A 171 1.93 15.31 -14.70
N ALA A 172 0.68 15.74 -14.92
CA ALA A 172 0.02 16.72 -14.07
C ALA A 172 -0.10 16.20 -12.64
N ALA A 173 -0.54 14.95 -12.48
CA ALA A 173 -0.69 14.33 -11.16
C ALA A 173 0.67 14.17 -10.45
N LEU A 174 1.70 13.69 -11.14
CA LEU A 174 3.03 13.51 -10.57
C LEU A 174 3.71 14.83 -10.22
N LYS A 175 3.63 15.84 -11.10
CA LYS A 175 4.17 17.18 -10.81
C LYS A 175 3.45 17.82 -9.62
N GLY A 176 2.13 17.77 -9.60
CA GLY A 176 1.33 18.27 -8.47
C GLY A 176 1.68 17.57 -7.16
N HIS A 177 1.88 16.26 -7.18
CA HIS A 177 2.34 15.51 -6.00
C HIS A 177 3.75 15.94 -5.55
N LEU A 178 4.70 16.10 -6.47
CA LEU A 178 6.06 16.55 -6.15
C LEU A 178 6.07 17.97 -5.57
N GLU A 179 5.26 18.88 -6.10
CA GLU A 179 5.08 20.22 -5.57
C GLU A 179 4.47 20.22 -4.17
N ALA A 180 3.43 19.40 -3.95
CA ALA A 180 2.75 19.28 -2.66
C ALA A 180 3.59 18.60 -1.57
N THR A 181 4.62 17.84 -1.94
CA THR A 181 5.50 17.11 -1.02
C THR A 181 6.91 17.71 -0.94
N ARG A 182 7.11 18.85 -1.60
CA ARG A 182 8.35 19.61 -1.52
C ARG A 182 8.56 20.08 -0.08
N PRO A 183 9.71 19.79 0.54
CA PRO A 183 9.99 20.27 1.89
C PRO A 183 9.93 21.80 1.90
N ALA A 184 9.26 22.36 2.92
CA ALA A 184 9.25 23.79 3.13
C ALA A 184 10.70 24.27 3.26
N SER A 185 11.10 25.24 2.43
CA SER A 185 12.40 25.89 2.57
C SER A 185 12.47 26.50 3.97
N PRO A 186 13.60 26.41 4.68
CA PRO A 186 13.76 27.16 5.91
C PRO A 186 13.68 28.64 5.56
N THR A 187 12.58 29.29 5.96
CA THR A 187 12.42 30.73 5.87
C THR A 187 13.60 31.35 6.62
N THR A 188 14.49 32.04 5.90
CA THR A 188 15.42 32.99 6.51
C THR A 188 14.59 33.96 7.34
N ASN A 189 14.80 33.95 8.66
CA ASN A 189 14.18 34.87 9.61
C ASN A 189 14.18 36.30 9.04
N PRO A 190 13.05 37.03 9.07
CA PRO A 190 13.09 38.46 8.78
C PRO A 190 13.89 39.15 9.89
N THR A 191 14.97 39.81 9.50
CA THR A 191 15.77 40.72 10.34
C THR A 191 14.85 41.72 11.04
N PRO A 192 14.96 41.93 12.37
CA PRO A 192 14.19 42.97 13.04
C PRO A 192 14.74 44.34 12.65
N THR A 193 13.91 45.20 12.06
CA THR A 193 14.19 46.63 11.89
C THR A 193 14.16 47.33 13.25
N PRO A 194 15.15 48.21 13.56
CA PRO A 194 15.09 49.04 14.75
C PRO A 194 14.41 50.36 14.38
N THR A 195 13.22 50.61 14.93
CA THR A 195 12.69 51.97 14.97
C THR A 195 12.18 52.27 16.37
N SER A 196 13.05 52.95 17.12
CA SER A 196 12.71 53.70 18.31
C SER A 196 11.74 54.83 17.96
N GLN A 197 10.69 55.04 18.76
CA GLN A 197 10.49 56.26 19.55
C GLN A 197 9.06 56.36 20.14
N SER A 198 9.03 56.37 21.47
CA SER A 198 8.20 57.15 22.42
C SER A 198 6.68 57.32 22.24
N ALA A 199 5.97 56.93 23.31
CA ALA A 199 4.57 57.20 23.65
C ALA A 199 4.30 58.69 24.00
N PRO A 200 3.04 59.15 24.26
CA PRO A 200 2.31 58.77 25.47
C PRO A 200 0.79 58.53 25.32
N SER A 201 0.28 57.91 26.39
CA SER A 201 -1.09 57.59 26.78
C SER A 201 -2.16 58.68 26.55
N SER A 202 -3.33 58.29 26.04
CA SER A 202 -4.63 58.83 26.43
C SER A 202 -5.80 57.90 26.02
N ARG A 203 -6.38 57.18 26.99
CA ARG A 203 -7.82 56.84 27.01
C ARG A 203 -8.56 58.11 27.50
N PRO A 204 -9.87 58.36 27.23
CA PRO A 204 -10.94 57.36 27.21
C PRO A 204 -12.08 57.62 26.19
N GLN A 205 -13.14 56.79 26.31
CA GLN A 205 -14.55 57.02 25.96
C GLN A 205 -15.12 56.31 24.72
N SER A 206 -16.09 55.44 25.03
CA SER A 206 -17.05 54.80 24.16
C SER A 206 -17.97 55.82 23.46
N PRO A 207 -18.56 55.42 22.32
CA PRO A 207 -19.95 55.74 22.05
C PRO A 207 -20.79 54.47 21.94
N ARG A 208 -21.73 54.32 22.88
CA ARG A 208 -23.02 53.68 22.62
C ARG A 208 -23.66 54.37 21.40
N SER A 209 -24.19 53.62 20.44
CA SER A 209 -25.58 53.80 19.99
C SER A 209 -25.98 52.80 18.90
N ARG A 210 -26.99 51.99 19.26
CA ARG A 210 -28.13 51.53 18.46
C ARG A 210 -27.87 50.75 17.17
N TYR A 211 -28.05 49.43 17.26
CA TYR A 211 -28.98 48.75 16.36
C TYR A 211 -29.92 47.86 17.18
N ARG A 212 -31.21 48.15 17.08
CA ARG A 212 -32.34 47.40 17.64
C ARG A 212 -33.13 46.88 16.45
N PRO A 213 -33.38 45.57 16.35
CA PRO A 213 -34.61 45.10 15.71
C PRO A 213 -35.59 44.66 16.80
N ALA A 214 -36.74 45.31 16.82
CA ALA A 214 -37.89 44.92 17.63
C ALA A 214 -38.61 43.72 16.99
N GLY A 215 -39.19 42.84 17.82
CA GLY A 215 -40.40 42.10 17.45
C GLY A 215 -40.27 40.57 17.41
N LEU A 216 -40.29 39.94 18.59
CA LEU A 216 -40.87 38.60 18.77
C LEU A 216 -42.38 38.74 18.98
N PRO A 217 -43.18 37.80 18.47
CA PRO A 217 -44.32 37.28 19.23
C PRO A 217 -44.14 35.79 19.56
N SER A 218 -44.38 35.46 20.83
CA SER A 218 -44.38 34.10 21.41
C SER A 218 -45.56 33.23 20.89
N PRO A 219 -45.44 31.89 20.92
CA PRO A 219 -46.58 31.00 20.73
C PRO A 219 -47.37 30.78 22.04
N PRO A 220 -48.71 30.61 22.00
CA PRO A 220 -49.52 30.31 23.17
C PRO A 220 -49.56 28.81 23.50
N ALA A 221 -49.83 28.51 24.77
CA ALA A 221 -49.97 27.17 25.33
C ALA A 221 -51.41 26.87 25.75
N SER A 222 -51.78 25.58 25.60
CA SER A 222 -52.59 24.73 26.50
C SER A 222 -54.04 24.36 26.12
N GLN A 223 -54.37 23.11 26.53
CA GLN A 223 -55.66 22.42 26.70
C GLN A 223 -56.13 21.53 25.53
N ALA A 224 -56.60 20.29 25.72
CA ALA A 224 -56.85 19.43 26.88
C ALA A 224 -56.99 17.96 26.39
N GLY A 225 -56.85 16.98 27.30
CA GLY A 225 -57.18 15.58 27.02
C GLY A 225 -57.17 14.75 28.31
N ASP A 226 -58.36 14.58 28.91
CA ASP A 226 -58.75 13.58 29.93
C ASP A 226 -58.30 12.16 29.50
N ASP A 227 -57.67 11.32 30.32
CA ASP A 227 -58.09 10.59 31.54
C ASP A 227 -59.05 9.39 31.30
N ARG A 228 -58.53 8.15 31.52
CA ARG A 228 -59.13 7.00 32.25
C ARG A 228 -58.51 5.63 31.91
N ASP A 229 -57.66 5.16 32.82
CA ASP A 229 -57.75 3.93 33.63
C ASP A 229 -58.09 2.51 33.08
N ASP A 230 -57.13 1.61 33.39
CA ASP A 230 -57.24 0.30 34.09
C ASP A 230 -57.81 -0.99 33.43
N HIS A 231 -56.95 -2.03 33.33
CA HIS A 231 -57.11 -3.40 33.87
C HIS A 231 -56.33 -4.52 33.11
N HIS A 232 -55.54 -5.31 33.87
CA HIS A 232 -55.04 -6.67 33.56
C HIS A 232 -56.19 -7.73 33.66
N PRO A 233 -56.06 -9.08 33.40
CA PRO A 233 -54.93 -9.95 33.00
C PRO A 233 -55.21 -11.05 31.89
N HIS A 234 -54.18 -11.87 31.59
CA HIS A 234 -53.98 -13.15 30.81
C HIS A 234 -55.13 -14.22 30.66
N PRO A 235 -55.02 -15.38 29.91
CA PRO A 235 -53.87 -16.02 29.18
C PRO A 235 -54.18 -16.78 27.82
N ASN A 236 -53.13 -17.46 27.29
CA ASN A 236 -53.07 -18.60 26.33
C ASN A 236 -53.18 -18.29 24.81
N SER A 237 -52.25 -18.69 23.93
CA SER A 237 -51.84 -20.09 23.70
C SER A 237 -50.61 -20.23 22.77
N ARG A 238 -49.90 -21.37 22.94
CA ARG A 238 -49.07 -22.13 21.97
C ARG A 238 -47.57 -21.87 21.88
N ARG A 239 -46.90 -22.46 22.88
CA ARG A 239 -45.94 -23.58 22.78
C ARG A 239 -44.69 -23.37 21.90
N ARG A 240 -43.64 -22.91 22.57
CA ARG A 240 -42.23 -23.13 22.25
C ARG A 240 -41.82 -24.54 22.70
N SER A 241 -41.16 -25.29 21.82
CA SER A 241 -40.69 -26.66 22.05
C SER A 241 -39.59 -26.69 23.13
N SER A 242 -39.71 -27.68 24.02
CA SER A 242 -38.93 -27.90 25.22
C SER A 242 -37.62 -28.65 24.98
N TYR A 243 -36.57 -28.18 25.65
CA TYR A 243 -35.37 -28.92 25.99
C TYR A 243 -35.71 -30.09 26.93
N ARG A 244 -35.04 -31.25 26.79
CA ARG A 244 -34.89 -32.19 27.90
C ARG A 244 -33.56 -32.93 27.80
N GLU A 245 -32.65 -32.56 28.69
CA GLU A 245 -31.49 -33.33 29.14
C GLU A 245 -31.91 -34.70 29.66
N HIS A 246 -31.08 -35.72 29.46
CA HIS A 246 -30.77 -36.73 30.45
C HIS A 246 -29.27 -37.04 30.38
N SER A 247 -28.61 -36.85 31.51
CA SER A 247 -27.26 -37.27 31.83
C SER A 247 -27.20 -38.75 32.23
N GLY A 248 -26.11 -39.43 31.85
CA GLY A 248 -25.57 -40.58 32.59
C GLY A 248 -25.27 -41.83 31.76
N SER A 249 -23.98 -42.11 31.53
CA SER A 249 -23.27 -43.23 32.18
C SER A 249 -22.09 -43.72 31.34
N ALA A 250 -20.97 -43.91 32.03
CA ALA A 250 -19.68 -44.34 31.52
C ALA A 250 -19.65 -45.83 31.16
N ARG A 251 -18.81 -46.22 30.18
CA ARG A 251 -17.91 -47.40 30.22
C ARG A 251 -17.03 -47.51 28.96
N THR A 252 -15.73 -47.38 29.20
CA THR A 252 -14.58 -48.20 28.75
C THR A 252 -14.54 -48.70 27.29
N TYR A 253 -13.50 -48.29 26.56
CA TYR A 253 -13.06 -48.88 25.29
C TYR A 253 -11.80 -49.72 25.53
N GLU A 254 -11.86 -51.02 25.19
CA GLU A 254 -10.75 -51.97 25.13
C GLU A 254 -10.59 -52.41 23.66
N PRO A 255 -9.38 -52.49 23.08
CA PRO A 255 -9.17 -52.85 21.69
C PRO A 255 -8.70 -54.30 21.51
N THR A 256 -9.42 -55.12 20.74
CA THR A 256 -8.98 -56.48 20.40
C THR A 256 -8.43 -56.60 18.98
N HIS A 257 -7.15 -56.95 18.91
CA HIS A 257 -6.45 -57.53 17.77
C HIS A 257 -7.04 -58.88 17.32
N ASN A 258 -6.88 -59.25 16.04
CA ASN A 258 -6.54 -60.62 15.64
C ASN A 258 -5.89 -60.70 14.24
N THR A 259 -4.95 -61.64 14.07
CA THR A 259 -3.96 -61.81 12.98
C THR A 259 -4.05 -63.27 12.40
N PRO A 260 -3.08 -63.79 11.60
CA PRO A 260 -2.99 -64.02 10.13
C PRO A 260 -3.19 -65.52 9.70
N PRO A 261 -2.85 -66.06 8.48
CA PRO A 261 -1.47 -66.35 7.95
C PRO A 261 -1.37 -66.48 6.37
N PRO A 262 -0.41 -67.18 5.70
CA PRO A 262 1.01 -67.53 5.97
C PRO A 262 2.03 -67.07 4.87
N ARG A 263 3.33 -67.27 5.16
CA ARG A 263 4.55 -66.99 4.35
C ARG A 263 4.98 -68.18 3.46
N GLN A 264 5.69 -67.88 2.35
CA GLN A 264 6.84 -68.64 1.85
C GLN A 264 7.96 -67.71 1.30
N HIS A 265 9.19 -68.22 1.29
CA HIS A 265 10.49 -67.54 1.34
C HIS A 265 11.10 -67.13 -0.02
N ALA A 266 11.96 -66.09 -0.05
CA ALA A 266 13.41 -66.20 -0.33
C ALA A 266 14.13 -64.82 -0.51
N ARG A 267 15.25 -64.64 0.24
CA ARG A 267 16.62 -64.17 -0.13
C ARG A 267 16.78 -63.04 -1.18
N ASP A 268 17.73 -62.11 -1.14
CA ASP A 268 18.76 -61.61 -0.22
C ASP A 268 19.39 -60.39 -0.95
N ALA A 269 20.12 -59.56 -0.21
CA ALA A 269 21.14 -58.57 -0.68
C ALA A 269 20.73 -57.25 -1.39
N GLY A 270 21.14 -56.12 -0.78
CA GLY A 270 21.54 -54.89 -1.51
C GLY A 270 21.03 -53.55 -0.98
N GLY A 271 21.61 -53.00 0.09
CA GLY A 271 21.64 -51.54 0.30
C GLY A 271 22.74 -50.86 -0.55
N PRO A 272 22.90 -49.51 -0.60
CA PRO A 272 22.50 -48.58 0.44
C PRO A 272 21.95 -47.17 0.01
N ARG A 273 21.42 -46.48 1.04
CA ARG A 273 21.50 -45.02 1.32
C ARG A 273 20.87 -44.00 0.36
N ARG A 274 19.67 -43.56 0.75
CA ARG A 274 19.14 -42.22 0.46
C ARG A 274 19.81 -41.17 1.35
N THR A 275 20.57 -40.25 0.76
CA THR A 275 20.96 -38.98 1.38
C THR A 275 19.80 -37.99 1.28
N ALA A 276 19.34 -37.51 2.44
CA ALA A 276 18.46 -36.37 2.57
C ALA A 276 19.17 -35.10 2.08
N VAL A 277 18.57 -34.38 1.14
CA VAL A 277 19.03 -33.05 0.70
C VAL A 277 18.37 -32.01 1.62
N GLN A 278 19.20 -31.35 2.43
CA GLN A 278 18.83 -30.18 3.22
C GLN A 278 18.41 -29.00 2.32
N PRO A 279 17.49 -28.14 2.77
CA PRO A 279 17.21 -26.87 2.09
C PRO A 279 18.40 -25.91 2.28
N ARG A 280 18.93 -25.41 1.16
CA ARG A 280 19.98 -24.39 1.13
C ARG A 280 19.47 -23.08 1.73
N LEU A 281 20.03 -22.72 2.89
CA LEU A 281 19.95 -21.39 3.49
C LEU A 281 20.58 -20.35 2.53
N LEU A 282 19.84 -19.28 2.26
CA LEU A 282 20.36 -18.09 1.55
C LEU A 282 21.49 -17.42 2.36
N PRO A 283 22.49 -16.79 1.71
CA PRO A 283 23.56 -16.11 2.42
C PRO A 283 23.06 -14.83 3.10
N ARG A 284 23.38 -14.69 4.39
CA ARG A 284 23.20 -13.46 5.17
C ARG A 284 23.99 -12.30 4.53
N LEU A 285 23.31 -11.21 4.20
CA LEU A 285 23.93 -9.94 3.82
C LEU A 285 24.77 -9.39 4.99
N ARG A 286 26.10 -9.40 4.80
CA ARG A 286 27.08 -8.71 5.64
C ARG A 286 26.88 -7.19 5.49
N ARG A 287 26.66 -6.50 6.62
CA ARG A 287 26.79 -5.04 6.73
C ARG A 287 28.26 -4.63 6.51
N PRO A 288 28.57 -3.61 5.69
CA PRO A 288 29.87 -2.96 5.76
C PRO A 288 29.84 -1.89 6.85
N GLY A 289 30.35 -2.24 8.03
CA GLY A 289 30.78 -1.30 9.06
C GLY A 289 32.29 -1.09 8.93
N GLY A 290 32.69 -0.01 8.26
CA GLY A 290 34.09 0.41 8.11
C GLY A 290 34.30 1.77 8.76
N ARG A 291 34.73 1.78 10.02
CA ARG A 291 35.21 2.98 10.72
C ARG A 291 36.47 3.50 10.05
N ALA A 292 36.38 4.62 9.34
CA ALA A 292 37.55 5.39 8.91
C ALA A 292 38.06 6.21 10.10
N ARG A 293 39.29 5.91 10.54
CA ARG A 293 40.04 6.70 11.53
C ARG A 293 40.37 8.07 10.94
N CYS A 294 39.78 9.12 11.50
CA CYS A 294 40.15 10.51 11.23
C CYS A 294 41.49 10.82 11.92
N ARG A 295 42.59 10.87 11.16
CA ARG A 295 43.86 11.42 11.63
C ARG A 295 43.75 12.94 11.64
N ARG A 296 43.65 13.52 12.84
CA ARG A 296 43.88 14.95 13.07
C ARG A 296 45.35 15.26 12.77
N ARG A 297 45.61 16.07 11.74
CA ARG A 297 46.84 16.88 11.66
C ARG A 297 46.50 18.26 12.19
N THR A 298 47.11 18.57 13.33
CA THR A 298 47.25 19.91 13.88
C THR A 298 48.21 20.72 13.02
N THR A 299 47.74 21.83 12.47
CA THR A 299 48.62 22.89 11.96
C THR A 299 48.32 24.13 12.80
N ALA A 300 49.25 24.43 13.71
CA ALA A 300 49.26 25.67 14.48
C ALA A 300 50.01 26.75 13.70
N HIS A 301 49.41 27.93 13.72
CA HIS A 301 49.92 29.27 13.42
C HIS A 301 51.46 29.46 13.46
N ARG A 302 51.98 30.15 12.44
CA ARG A 302 52.98 31.21 12.66
C ARG A 302 52.59 32.47 11.88
N VAL A 303 52.28 33.48 12.67
CA VAL A 303 52.25 34.90 12.34
C VAL A 303 53.69 35.37 12.17
N TRP A 304 53.99 36.13 11.11
CA TRP A 304 55.15 37.02 11.07
C TRP A 304 54.68 38.35 10.47
N TRP A 305 54.60 39.36 11.34
CA TRP A 305 54.63 40.78 10.99
C TRP A 305 56.09 41.21 10.88
N GLY A 306 56.37 42.16 10.00
CA GLY A 306 57.64 42.87 10.01
C GLY A 306 57.64 44.06 9.06
N ARG A 307 57.42 45.24 9.61
CA ARG A 307 58.08 46.46 9.12
C ARG A 307 59.58 46.33 9.36
#